data_AF-A0A7Y3CU19-F1
#
_entry.id   AF-A0A7Y3CU19-F1
#
_cell.length_a   1.000
_cell.length_b   1.000
_cell.length_c   1.000
_cell.angle_alpha   90.00
_cell.angle_beta   90.00
_cell.angle_gamma   90.00
#
_symmetry.space_group_name_H-M   'P 1'
#
loop_
_entity.id
_entity.type
_entity.pdbx_description
1 polymer ?
#
loop_
_entity_poly.entity_id
_entity_poly.type
_entity_poly.pdbx_seq_one_letter_code
_entity_poly.pdbx_strand_id
1 'polypeptide(L)'
;MTRLLISLGSNINPTYFLERAAFQLRLLDGVTSVRFSRVLRSPPVGTRGPEFLNAAALVEYEGEVSAADLALPLTGIEARLGRVRTEDKNAARTIDLDLVMIEGHEPQGTDLVTYAFVSAPCAELAPEWTIPGDGRTIKEISMDHDHSGLTTEDLELNEDEIFDPEYEELVRKMLAHLGEDPDRQGLEKTPLRVAKAMRYLTRGYHQDVKEVINQAMFESDAEDMVLLRNIEFYSMCEHHLLPFYGKAHVAYIPDGHVIGLSKLARITDVFSRRLQIQERLTNQIADSLMESLEPKGVAVAMEGVHLCMLMRGVEKQTSSMVTSAVRGSFRTDARTRAEFMGFIYHE
;
A
#
# COMPACT_ATOMS: atom_id res chain seq x y z
N MET A 1 -20.61 -14.20 -1.74
CA MET A 1 -19.91 -13.14 -2.46
C MET A 1 -20.87 -12.62 -3.50
N THR A 2 -21.12 -11.31 -3.50
CA THR A 2 -21.91 -10.61 -4.51
C THR A 2 -20.95 -10.00 -5.52
N ARG A 3 -21.18 -10.18 -6.82
CA ARG A 3 -20.36 -9.63 -7.90
C ARG A 3 -20.99 -8.38 -8.47
N LEU A 4 -20.21 -7.32 -8.56
CA LEU A 4 -20.62 -6.02 -9.07
C LEU A 4 -19.84 -5.71 -10.33
N LEU A 5 -20.54 -5.22 -11.35
CA LEU A 5 -19.92 -4.67 -12.54
C LEU A 5 -20.07 -3.15 -12.50
N ILE A 6 -18.96 -2.43 -12.49
CA ILE A 6 -18.91 -0.97 -12.41
C ILE A 6 -18.15 -0.44 -13.63
N SER A 7 -18.68 0.58 -14.30
CA SER A 7 -17.97 1.28 -15.37
C SER A 7 -17.26 2.51 -14.82
N LEU A 8 -16.11 2.83 -15.41
CA LEU A 8 -15.25 3.97 -15.07
C LEU A 8 -15.07 4.82 -16.31
N GLY A 9 -15.26 6.14 -16.20
CA GLY A 9 -15.07 7.06 -17.33
C GLY A 9 -14.47 8.41 -16.91
N SER A 10 -13.45 8.88 -17.62
CA SER A 10 -12.84 10.20 -17.37
C SER A 10 -12.38 10.89 -18.64
N ASN A 11 -12.46 12.22 -18.71
CA ASN A 11 -11.86 13.02 -19.78
C ASN A 11 -11.06 14.25 -19.29
N ILE A 12 -10.96 14.46 -17.98
CA ILE A 12 -10.06 15.46 -17.37
C ILE A 12 -8.93 14.68 -16.71
N ASN A 13 -7.67 14.86 -17.16
CA ASN A 13 -6.51 14.10 -16.68
C ASN A 13 -6.80 12.59 -16.51
N PRO A 14 -7.27 11.91 -17.57
CA PRO A 14 -8.02 10.67 -17.41
C PRO A 14 -7.18 9.50 -16.89
N THR A 15 -5.90 9.41 -17.25
CA THR A 15 -4.98 8.42 -16.69
C THR A 15 -4.91 8.50 -15.16
N TYR A 16 -4.69 9.70 -14.63
CA TYR A 16 -4.57 9.95 -13.19
C TYR A 16 -5.83 9.56 -12.42
N PHE A 17 -7.01 9.91 -12.93
CA PHE A 17 -8.25 9.62 -12.21
C PHE A 17 -8.71 8.18 -12.36
N LEU A 18 -8.47 7.52 -13.50
CA LEU A 18 -8.75 6.09 -13.65
C LEU A 18 -7.92 5.25 -12.67
N GLU A 19 -6.60 5.48 -12.58
CA GLU A 19 -5.71 4.79 -11.64
C GLU A 19 -6.18 4.94 -10.18
N ARG A 20 -6.56 6.16 -9.79
CA ARG A 20 -7.03 6.43 -8.42
C ARG A 20 -8.41 5.86 -8.13
N ALA A 21 -9.32 5.92 -9.09
CA ALA A 21 -10.63 5.32 -8.92
C ALA A 21 -10.51 3.80 -8.80
N ALA A 22 -9.66 3.17 -9.62
CA ALA A 22 -9.34 1.75 -9.52
C ALA A 22 -8.84 1.38 -8.11
N PHE A 23 -7.93 2.17 -7.55
CA PHE A 23 -7.45 1.98 -6.18
C PHE A 23 -8.55 2.20 -5.12
N GLN A 24 -9.34 3.27 -5.23
CA GLN A 24 -10.40 3.58 -4.26
C GLN A 24 -11.52 2.53 -4.25
N LEU A 25 -11.84 1.92 -5.39
CA LEU A 25 -12.79 0.80 -5.46
C LEU A 25 -12.33 -0.41 -4.63
N ARG A 26 -11.02 -0.67 -4.56
CA ARG A 26 -10.44 -1.76 -3.75
C ARG A 26 -10.51 -1.49 -2.25
N LEU A 27 -10.64 -0.22 -1.85
CA LEU A 27 -10.72 0.19 -0.45
C LEU A 27 -12.16 0.28 0.07
N LEU A 28 -13.17 0.01 -0.77
CA LEU A 28 -14.55 0.02 -0.31
C LEU A 28 -14.77 -1.10 0.72
N ASP A 29 -15.42 -0.75 1.82
CA ASP A 29 -15.79 -1.72 2.85
C ASP A 29 -16.61 -2.86 2.22
N GLY A 30 -16.25 -4.11 2.54
CA GLY A 30 -16.88 -5.30 1.97
C GLY A 30 -16.29 -5.75 0.63
N VAL A 31 -15.43 -4.98 -0.03
CA VAL A 31 -14.73 -5.45 -1.24
C VAL A 31 -13.62 -6.43 -0.89
N THR A 32 -13.61 -7.59 -1.55
CA THR A 32 -12.63 -8.66 -1.34
C THR A 32 -11.67 -8.82 -2.51
N SER A 33 -12.11 -8.52 -3.74
CA SER A 33 -11.24 -8.45 -4.92
C SER A 33 -11.81 -7.52 -5.98
N VAL A 34 -10.96 -6.98 -6.87
CA VAL A 34 -11.38 -6.17 -8.02
C VAL A 34 -10.52 -6.50 -9.23
N ARG A 35 -11.14 -6.90 -10.33
CA ARG A 35 -10.48 -7.08 -11.64
C ARG A 35 -10.89 -5.97 -12.60
N PHE A 36 -9.96 -5.48 -13.40
CA PHE A 36 -10.20 -4.41 -14.37
C PHE A 36 -10.11 -4.90 -15.81
N SER A 37 -10.92 -4.30 -16.70
CA SER A 37 -10.77 -4.47 -18.15
C SER A 37 -9.55 -3.72 -18.67
N ARG A 38 -9.26 -3.87 -19.96
CA ARG A 38 -8.38 -2.92 -20.66
C ARG A 38 -8.99 -1.51 -20.62
N VAL A 39 -8.13 -0.51 -20.63
CA VAL A 39 -8.53 0.89 -20.75
C VAL A 39 -8.75 1.23 -22.23
N LEU A 40 -9.93 1.75 -22.54
CA LEU A 40 -10.33 2.14 -23.89
C LEU A 40 -10.48 3.64 -24.01
N ARG A 41 -9.84 4.22 -25.02
CA ARG A 41 -10.05 5.60 -25.43
C ARG A 41 -11.24 5.70 -26.39
N SER A 42 -12.09 6.71 -26.19
CA SER A 42 -13.23 7.01 -27.05
C SER A 42 -13.41 8.52 -27.31
N PRO A 43 -13.95 8.92 -28.48
CA PRO A 43 -14.42 10.28 -28.71
C PRO A 43 -15.51 10.67 -27.71
N PRO A 44 -15.64 11.98 -27.38
CA PRO A 44 -16.74 12.45 -26.55
C PRO A 44 -18.09 12.23 -27.24
N VAL A 45 -19.09 11.79 -26.47
CA VAL A 45 -20.47 11.68 -26.95
C VAL A 45 -21.26 12.91 -26.50
N GLY A 46 -22.01 13.50 -27.44
CA GLY A 46 -22.93 14.60 -27.15
C GLY A 46 -22.28 15.96 -26.82
N THR A 47 -20.95 16.10 -26.92
CA THR A 47 -20.22 17.35 -26.67
C THR A 47 -19.00 17.50 -27.58
N ARG A 48 -18.46 18.73 -27.70
CA ARG A 48 -17.14 19.00 -28.26
C ARG A 48 -16.15 19.14 -27.10
N GLY A 49 -15.55 18.02 -26.70
CA GLY A 49 -14.65 17.95 -25.55
C GLY A 49 -13.42 17.07 -25.78
N PRO A 50 -12.54 16.92 -24.77
CA PRO A 50 -11.47 15.93 -24.82
C PRO A 50 -12.03 14.51 -24.86
N GLU A 51 -11.23 13.60 -25.41
CA GLU A 51 -11.52 12.16 -25.45
C GLU A 51 -11.63 11.58 -24.03
N PHE A 52 -12.41 10.53 -23.90
CA PHE A 52 -12.56 9.78 -22.67
C PHE A 52 -11.61 8.60 -22.63
N LEU A 53 -11.11 8.26 -21.44
CA LEU A 53 -10.68 6.91 -21.11
C LEU A 53 -11.76 6.21 -20.32
N ASN A 54 -12.04 4.97 -20.70
CA ASN A 54 -13.12 4.15 -20.16
C ASN A 54 -12.57 2.78 -19.77
N ALA A 55 -13.05 2.25 -18.65
CA ALA A 55 -12.75 0.90 -18.20
C ALA A 55 -13.95 0.30 -17.46
N ALA A 56 -13.89 -0.98 -17.16
CA ALA A 56 -14.84 -1.64 -16.25
C ALA A 56 -14.07 -2.30 -15.11
N ALA A 57 -14.75 -2.43 -13.98
CA ALA A 57 -14.32 -3.14 -12.79
C ALA A 57 -15.34 -4.23 -12.45
N LEU A 58 -14.86 -5.45 -12.29
CA LEU A 58 -15.62 -6.56 -11.71
C LEU A 58 -15.16 -6.73 -10.27
N VAL A 59 -16.04 -6.36 -9.35
CA VAL A 59 -15.78 -6.32 -7.91
C VAL A 59 -16.44 -7.52 -7.24
N GLU A 60 -15.70 -8.23 -6.39
CA GLU A 60 -16.25 -9.22 -5.47
C GLU A 60 -16.50 -8.59 -4.11
N TYR A 61 -17.73 -8.70 -3.62
CA TYR A 61 -18.21 -8.08 -2.40
C TYR A 61 -18.67 -9.14 -1.38
N GLU A 62 -18.29 -8.97 -0.13
CA GLU A 62 -18.66 -9.85 0.98
C GLU A 62 -20.08 -9.54 1.48
N GLY A 63 -20.93 -10.56 1.50
CA GLY A 63 -22.34 -10.41 1.86
C GLY A 63 -23.24 -9.96 0.71
N GLU A 64 -24.51 -9.72 1.03
CA GLU A 64 -25.52 -9.17 0.10
C GLU A 64 -25.41 -7.63 0.07
N VAL A 65 -25.54 -7.05 -1.12
CA VAL A 65 -25.50 -5.59 -1.30
C VAL A 65 -26.46 -5.16 -2.39
N SER A 66 -27.18 -4.06 -2.15
CA SER A 66 -28.09 -3.45 -3.12
C SER A 66 -27.46 -2.24 -3.81
N ALA A 67 -28.08 -1.77 -4.89
CA ALA A 67 -27.62 -0.56 -5.57
C ALA A 67 -27.75 0.70 -4.70
N ALA A 68 -28.74 0.73 -3.80
CA ALA A 68 -28.89 1.85 -2.86
C ALA A 68 -27.72 1.90 -1.87
N ASP A 69 -27.20 0.75 -1.46
CA ASP A 69 -26.06 0.65 -0.54
C ASP A 69 -24.76 1.13 -1.19
N LEU A 70 -24.61 0.95 -2.52
CA LEU A 70 -23.41 1.35 -3.27
C LEU A 70 -23.45 2.78 -3.81
N ALA A 71 -24.62 3.42 -3.86
CA ALA A 71 -24.76 4.77 -4.40
C ALA A 71 -23.91 5.81 -3.64
N LEU A 72 -23.95 5.79 -2.30
CA LEU A 72 -23.15 6.69 -1.47
C LEU A 72 -21.63 6.40 -1.55
N PRO A 73 -21.17 5.14 -1.44
CA PRO A 73 -19.76 4.80 -1.66
C PRO A 73 -19.19 5.29 -3.00
N LEU A 74 -19.87 5.01 -4.12
CA LEU A 74 -19.39 5.37 -5.45
C LEU A 74 -19.37 6.89 -5.66
N THR A 75 -20.46 7.58 -5.31
CA THR A 75 -20.49 9.06 -5.36
C THR A 75 -19.49 9.70 -4.39
N GLY A 76 -19.17 9.04 -3.28
CA GLY A 76 -18.11 9.43 -2.37
C GLY A 76 -16.72 9.35 -3.01
N ILE A 77 -16.42 8.31 -3.79
CA ILE A 77 -15.18 8.21 -4.56
C ILE A 77 -15.11 9.34 -5.59
N GLU A 78 -16.19 9.55 -6.35
CA GLU A 78 -16.27 10.62 -7.33
C GLU A 78 -15.98 12.00 -6.72
N ALA A 79 -16.62 12.30 -5.59
CA ALA A 79 -16.43 13.57 -4.87
C ALA A 79 -14.99 13.74 -4.37
N ARG A 80 -14.37 12.69 -3.81
CA ARG A 80 -12.96 12.72 -3.40
C ARG A 80 -12.00 12.95 -4.56
N LEU A 81 -12.38 12.47 -5.75
CA LEU A 81 -11.65 12.67 -7.00
C LEU A 81 -12.10 13.93 -7.75
N GLY A 82 -12.80 14.85 -7.09
CA GLY A 82 -13.07 16.19 -7.62
C GLY A 82 -14.18 16.25 -8.67
N ARG A 83 -15.06 15.25 -8.76
CA ARG A 83 -16.20 15.29 -9.68
C ARG A 83 -17.16 16.40 -9.25
N VAL A 84 -17.46 17.32 -10.17
CA VAL A 84 -18.49 18.36 -10.01
C VAL A 84 -19.69 18.00 -10.89
N ARG A 85 -20.87 17.84 -10.29
CA ARG A 85 -22.11 17.52 -11.04
C ARG A 85 -22.76 18.82 -11.54
N THR A 86 -22.97 18.91 -12.85
CA THR A 86 -23.63 20.03 -13.54
C THR A 86 -24.97 19.60 -14.15
N GLU A 87 -25.81 20.55 -14.55
CA GLU A 87 -27.05 20.26 -15.31
C GLU A 87 -26.78 19.67 -16.70
N ASP A 88 -25.60 19.96 -17.27
CA ASP A 88 -25.13 19.34 -18.51
C ASP A 88 -24.59 17.92 -18.24
N LYS A 89 -25.27 16.91 -18.80
CA LYS A 89 -24.89 15.50 -18.72
C LYS A 89 -23.60 15.17 -19.48
N ASN A 90 -23.22 16.01 -20.44
CA ASN A 90 -22.04 15.81 -21.29
C ASN A 90 -20.86 16.71 -20.88
N ALA A 91 -20.92 17.30 -19.69
CA ALA A 91 -19.83 18.11 -19.16
C ALA A 91 -18.55 17.27 -18.95
N ALA A 92 -17.40 17.92 -19.08
CA ALA A 92 -16.12 17.30 -18.76
C ALA A 92 -16.03 16.97 -17.26
N ARG A 93 -15.42 15.84 -16.93
CA ARG A 93 -15.44 15.24 -15.60
C ARG A 93 -14.12 14.52 -15.28
N THR A 94 -13.75 14.58 -14.01
CA THR A 94 -12.55 13.91 -13.47
C THR A 94 -12.74 12.40 -13.41
N ILE A 95 -13.89 11.91 -12.94
CA ILE A 95 -14.25 10.48 -12.98
C ILE A 95 -15.76 10.34 -12.90
N ASP A 96 -16.30 9.32 -13.58
CA ASP A 96 -17.66 8.78 -13.46
C ASP A 96 -17.58 7.33 -13.03
N LEU A 97 -18.38 6.94 -12.04
CA LEU A 97 -18.50 5.56 -11.58
C LEU A 97 -19.96 5.12 -11.62
N ASP A 98 -20.32 4.34 -12.63
CA ASP A 98 -21.68 3.84 -12.79
C ASP A 98 -21.74 2.35 -12.44
N LEU A 99 -22.60 2.00 -11.50
CA LEU A 99 -22.93 0.62 -11.21
C LEU A 99 -23.76 0.04 -12.36
N VAL A 100 -23.14 -0.84 -13.13
CA VAL A 100 -23.74 -1.45 -14.31
C VAL A 100 -24.64 -2.63 -13.92
N MET A 101 -24.12 -3.55 -13.11
CA MET A 101 -24.87 -4.74 -12.69
C MET A 101 -24.48 -5.25 -11.30
N ILE A 102 -25.44 -5.90 -10.64
CA ILE A 102 -25.25 -6.71 -9.42
C ILE A 102 -25.70 -8.13 -9.73
N GLU A 103 -24.81 -9.11 -9.65
CA GLU A 103 -25.10 -10.53 -9.92
C GLU A 103 -25.88 -10.75 -11.23
N GLY A 104 -25.47 -10.08 -12.31
CA GLY A 104 -26.14 -10.17 -13.61
C GLY A 104 -27.51 -9.49 -13.68
N HIS A 105 -27.89 -8.69 -12.69
CA HIS A 105 -29.11 -7.88 -12.70
C HIS A 105 -28.77 -6.39 -12.80
N GLU A 106 -29.52 -5.68 -13.61
CA GLU A 106 -29.36 -4.25 -13.85
C GLU A 106 -30.19 -3.44 -12.83
N PRO A 107 -29.56 -2.67 -11.93
CA PRO A 107 -30.29 -1.93 -10.91
C PRO A 107 -30.91 -0.62 -11.43
N GLN A 108 -30.39 -0.04 -12.52
CA GLN A 108 -30.89 1.16 -13.20
C GLN A 108 -30.52 1.07 -14.69
N GLY A 109 -31.37 1.53 -15.62
CA GLY A 109 -31.11 1.45 -17.07
C GLY A 109 -29.78 2.09 -17.46
N THR A 110 -28.78 1.25 -17.64
CA THR A 110 -27.39 1.57 -17.92
C THR A 110 -27.20 1.97 -19.37
N ASP A 111 -26.14 2.72 -19.59
CA ASP A 111 -25.67 3.05 -20.93
C ASP A 111 -25.03 1.85 -21.67
N LEU A 112 -25.07 0.66 -21.08
CA LEU A 112 -24.47 -0.57 -21.61
C LEU A 112 -25.04 -0.95 -22.98
N VAL A 113 -26.34 -0.77 -23.18
CA VAL A 113 -27.03 -1.06 -24.47
C VAL A 113 -26.87 0.08 -25.47
N THR A 114 -26.45 1.25 -25.01
CA THR A 114 -26.41 2.48 -25.82
C THR A 114 -25.02 2.72 -26.40
N TYR A 115 -23.96 2.42 -25.65
CA TYR A 115 -22.62 2.90 -25.95
C TYR A 115 -21.56 1.79 -25.93
N ALA A 116 -20.81 1.71 -27.04
CA ALA A 116 -19.69 0.78 -27.22
C ALA A 116 -18.60 0.91 -26.15
N PHE A 117 -18.30 2.14 -25.71
CA PHE A 117 -17.28 2.42 -24.69
C PHE A 117 -17.67 1.92 -23.28
N VAL A 118 -18.94 1.56 -23.06
CA VAL A 118 -19.42 0.89 -21.84
C VAL A 118 -19.49 -0.62 -22.05
N SER A 119 -20.07 -1.07 -23.17
CA SER A 119 -20.26 -2.51 -23.44
C SER A 119 -18.96 -3.27 -23.64
N ALA A 120 -18.00 -2.70 -24.37
CA ALA A 120 -16.73 -3.34 -24.69
C ALA A 120 -15.92 -3.72 -23.44
N PRO A 121 -15.63 -2.81 -22.49
CA PRO A 121 -14.88 -3.17 -21.29
C PRO A 121 -15.67 -4.11 -20.38
N CYS A 122 -16.99 -3.96 -20.28
CA CYS A 122 -17.86 -4.87 -19.53
C CYS A 122 -17.86 -6.30 -20.10
N ALA A 123 -17.86 -6.45 -21.42
CA ALA A 123 -17.82 -7.75 -22.09
C ALA A 123 -16.51 -8.51 -21.86
N GLU A 124 -15.40 -7.83 -21.59
CA GLU A 124 -14.13 -8.48 -21.22
C GLU A 124 -14.20 -9.19 -19.87
N LEU A 125 -14.96 -8.63 -18.93
CA LEU A 125 -15.02 -9.11 -17.55
C LEU A 125 -16.17 -10.07 -17.28
N ALA A 126 -17.33 -9.83 -17.92
CA ALA A 126 -18.56 -10.58 -17.68
C ALA A 126 -19.35 -10.86 -18.99
N PRO A 127 -18.74 -11.51 -19.99
CA PRO A 127 -19.33 -11.66 -21.33
C PRO A 127 -20.69 -12.38 -21.32
N GLU A 128 -20.87 -13.33 -20.41
CA GLU A 128 -22.02 -14.23 -20.34
C GLU A 128 -23.18 -13.68 -19.48
N TRP A 129 -23.03 -12.50 -18.88
CA TRP A 129 -24.12 -11.90 -18.09
C TRP A 129 -25.20 -11.37 -19.02
N THR A 130 -26.46 -11.66 -18.70
CA THR A 130 -27.63 -11.26 -19.51
C THR A 130 -28.22 -9.96 -18.99
N ILE A 131 -28.52 -9.02 -19.88
CA ILE A 131 -29.17 -7.75 -19.52
C ILE A 131 -30.68 -8.00 -19.31
N PRO A 132 -31.22 -7.73 -18.10
CA PRO A 132 -32.65 -7.86 -17.86
C PRO A 132 -33.49 -6.95 -18.77
N GLY A 133 -34.53 -7.49 -19.38
CA GLY A 133 -35.43 -6.76 -20.28
C GLY A 133 -35.01 -6.77 -21.76
N ASP A 134 -33.71 -6.82 -22.06
CA ASP A 134 -33.20 -6.99 -23.43
C ASP A 134 -33.05 -8.47 -23.80
N GLY A 135 -32.58 -9.31 -22.87
CA GLY A 135 -32.32 -10.74 -23.10
C GLY A 135 -30.99 -11.04 -23.80
N ARG A 136 -30.34 -10.01 -24.37
CA ARG A 136 -28.95 -9.91 -24.80
C ARG A 136 -27.92 -10.31 -23.73
N THR A 137 -26.87 -11.07 -24.03
CA THR A 137 -25.64 -11.11 -23.20
C THR A 137 -24.78 -9.85 -23.42
N ILE A 138 -23.94 -9.44 -22.46
CA ILE A 138 -23.05 -8.28 -22.65
C ILE A 138 -22.19 -8.44 -23.91
N LYS A 139 -21.73 -9.66 -24.17
CA LYS A 139 -20.95 -9.99 -25.37
C LYS A 139 -21.73 -9.73 -26.66
N GLU A 140 -22.99 -10.15 -26.73
CA GLU A 140 -23.86 -9.92 -27.90
C GLU A 140 -24.13 -8.42 -28.09
N ILE A 141 -24.49 -7.69 -27.04
CA ILE A 141 -24.64 -6.22 -27.11
C ILE A 141 -23.35 -5.59 -27.63
N SER A 142 -22.20 -5.99 -27.08
CA SER A 142 -20.92 -5.43 -27.50
C SER A 142 -20.59 -5.78 -28.95
N MET A 143 -20.99 -6.93 -29.47
CA MET A 143 -20.75 -7.29 -30.88
C MET A 143 -21.61 -6.48 -31.85
N ASP A 144 -22.80 -6.05 -31.42
CA ASP A 144 -23.71 -5.24 -32.24
C ASP A 144 -23.28 -3.76 -32.34
N HIS A 145 -22.40 -3.31 -31.45
CA HIS A 145 -21.89 -1.94 -31.44
C HIS A 145 -20.77 -1.69 -32.47
N ASP A 146 -20.72 -0.45 -32.98
CA ASP A 146 -19.59 0.03 -33.76
C ASP A 146 -18.40 0.40 -32.84
N HIS A 147 -17.26 -0.27 -33.06
CA HIS A 147 -16.01 -0.05 -32.32
C HIS A 147 -15.02 0.86 -33.05
N SER A 148 -15.38 1.41 -34.21
CA SER A 148 -14.46 2.19 -35.05
C SER A 148 -13.82 3.41 -34.35
N GLY A 149 -14.50 3.94 -33.33
CA GLY A 149 -14.00 5.03 -32.48
C GLY A 149 -13.27 4.59 -31.22
N LEU A 150 -13.08 3.29 -30.97
CA LEU A 150 -12.43 2.79 -29.77
C LEU A 150 -10.98 2.38 -30.04
N THR A 151 -10.07 2.83 -29.18
CA THR A 151 -8.66 2.40 -29.19
C THR A 151 -8.23 1.96 -27.81
N THR A 152 -7.32 0.98 -27.73
CA THR A 152 -6.79 0.50 -26.45
C THR A 152 -5.63 1.40 -26.00
N GLU A 153 -5.65 1.81 -24.74
CA GLU A 153 -4.54 2.53 -24.12
C GLU A 153 -3.55 1.56 -23.48
N ASP A 154 -2.27 1.90 -23.55
CA ASP A 154 -1.19 1.25 -22.79
C ASP A 154 -1.19 1.77 -21.34
N LEU A 155 -2.31 1.53 -20.63
CA LEU A 155 -2.53 1.89 -19.24
C LEU A 155 -3.01 0.67 -18.46
N GLU A 156 -2.20 0.22 -17.50
CA GLU A 156 -2.55 -0.87 -16.59
C GLU A 156 -3.07 -0.31 -15.26
N LEU A 157 -4.29 -0.69 -14.87
CA LEU A 157 -4.86 -0.34 -13.57
C LEU A 157 -4.31 -1.30 -12.49
N ASN A 158 -3.02 -1.13 -12.18
CA ASN A 158 -2.22 -2.08 -11.40
C ASN A 158 -2.80 -2.38 -10.02
N GLU A 159 -2.88 -3.67 -9.66
CA GLU A 159 -3.44 -4.15 -8.39
C GLU A 159 -2.66 -3.71 -7.15
N ASP A 160 -1.36 -3.55 -7.31
CA ASP A 160 -0.43 -3.24 -6.22
C ASP A 160 -0.14 -1.74 -6.04
N GLU A 161 -0.65 -0.87 -6.92
CA GLU A 161 -0.42 0.56 -6.79
C GLU A 161 -1.31 1.19 -5.70
N ILE A 162 -0.65 1.73 -4.68
CA ILE A 162 -1.29 2.41 -3.55
C ILE A 162 -1.24 3.92 -3.78
N PHE A 163 -2.41 4.56 -3.73
CA PHE A 163 -2.56 6.02 -3.86
C PHE A 163 -3.10 6.62 -2.56
N ASP A 164 -2.63 7.81 -2.20
CA ASP A 164 -3.11 8.51 -1.01
C ASP A 164 -3.33 9.99 -1.38
N PRO A 165 -4.51 10.35 -1.93
CA PRO A 165 -4.75 11.70 -2.42
C PRO A 165 -4.54 12.78 -1.36
N GLU A 166 -4.88 12.47 -0.12
CA GLU A 166 -4.73 13.40 1.00
C GLU A 166 -3.24 13.60 1.32
N TYR A 167 -2.48 12.51 1.49
CA TYR A 167 -1.05 12.59 1.76
C TYR A 167 -0.27 13.22 0.61
N GLU A 168 -0.63 12.90 -0.63
CA GLU A 168 -0.02 13.49 -1.82
C GLU A 168 -0.26 15.00 -1.88
N GLU A 169 -1.47 15.47 -1.55
CA GLU A 169 -1.75 16.90 -1.47
C GLU A 169 -0.95 17.57 -0.34
N LEU A 170 -0.76 16.90 0.81
CA LEU A 170 0.12 17.39 1.87
C LEU A 170 1.57 17.52 1.39
N VAL A 171 2.08 16.54 0.66
CA VAL A 171 3.44 16.60 0.07
C VAL A 171 3.53 17.71 -0.97
N ARG A 172 2.51 17.89 -1.80
CA ARG A 172 2.45 18.96 -2.79
C ARG A 172 2.49 20.34 -2.15
N LYS A 173 1.72 20.55 -1.08
CA LYS A 173 1.78 21.76 -0.24
C LYS A 173 3.15 21.94 0.41
N MET A 174 3.75 20.86 0.91
CA MET A 174 5.10 20.90 1.48
C MET A 174 6.12 21.39 0.44
N LEU A 175 6.08 20.88 -0.79
CA LEU A 175 6.96 21.34 -1.89
C LEU A 175 6.78 22.84 -2.17
N ALA A 176 5.54 23.30 -2.27
CA ALA A 176 5.25 24.73 -2.46
C ALA A 176 5.79 25.58 -1.29
N HIS A 177 5.66 25.11 -0.05
CA HIS A 177 6.22 25.79 1.13
C HIS A 177 7.75 25.79 1.20
N LEU A 178 8.41 24.82 0.55
CA LEU A 178 9.87 24.80 0.38
C LEU A 178 10.34 25.75 -0.73
N GLY A 179 9.42 26.43 -1.44
CA GLY A 179 9.73 27.33 -2.55
C GLY A 179 9.91 26.64 -3.89
N GLU A 180 9.53 25.37 -4.01
CA GLU A 180 9.56 24.61 -5.26
C GLU A 180 8.27 24.79 -6.06
N ASP A 181 8.36 24.61 -7.39
CA ASP A 181 7.21 24.46 -8.27
C ASP A 181 6.79 22.98 -8.32
N PRO A 182 5.66 22.58 -7.71
CA PRO A 182 5.24 21.18 -7.69
C PRO A 182 4.87 20.62 -9.07
N ASP A 183 4.63 21.48 -10.06
CA ASP A 183 4.23 21.10 -11.42
C ASP A 183 5.41 20.93 -12.39
N ARG A 184 6.65 21.25 -11.96
CA ARG A 184 7.82 20.98 -12.79
C ARG A 184 7.98 19.48 -13.02
N GLN A 185 8.46 19.11 -14.20
CA GLN A 185 8.61 17.71 -14.65
C GLN A 185 9.22 16.75 -13.61
N GLY A 186 10.22 17.22 -12.85
CA GLY A 186 10.87 16.40 -11.81
C GLY A 186 10.02 16.13 -10.57
N LEU A 187 9.07 17.02 -10.24
CA LEU A 187 8.26 16.98 -9.03
C LEU A 187 6.81 16.55 -9.24
N GLU A 188 6.32 16.54 -10.48
CA GLU A 188 4.94 16.17 -10.80
C GLU A 188 4.51 14.85 -10.13
N LYS A 189 5.35 13.82 -10.21
CA LYS A 189 5.11 12.51 -9.55
C LYS A 189 5.74 12.37 -8.16
N THR A 190 6.37 13.42 -7.62
CA THR A 190 6.99 13.37 -6.28
C THR A 190 5.98 13.11 -5.16
N PRO A 191 4.80 13.76 -5.11
CA PRO A 191 3.77 13.45 -4.13
C PRO A 191 3.49 11.96 -3.99
N LEU A 192 3.20 11.29 -5.12
CA LEU A 192 2.95 9.85 -5.17
C LEU A 192 4.15 9.04 -4.68
N ARG A 193 5.35 9.37 -5.16
CA ARG A 193 6.59 8.67 -4.76
C ARG A 193 6.87 8.80 -3.26
N VAL A 194 6.62 9.98 -2.67
CA VAL A 194 6.81 10.23 -1.24
C VAL A 194 5.76 9.49 -0.43
N ALA A 195 4.48 9.49 -0.84
CA ALA A 195 3.43 8.72 -0.18
C ALA A 195 3.77 7.22 -0.14
N LYS A 196 4.16 6.65 -1.29
CA LYS A 196 4.61 5.24 -1.40
C LYS A 196 5.83 4.96 -0.52
N ALA A 197 6.83 5.85 -0.54
CA ALA A 197 8.04 5.69 0.27
C ALA A 197 7.72 5.74 1.76
N MET A 198 6.92 6.70 2.21
CA MET A 198 6.57 6.87 3.62
C MET A 198 5.78 5.67 4.14
N ARG A 199 4.80 5.18 3.38
CA ARG A 199 4.08 3.94 3.72
C ARG A 199 5.02 2.74 3.87
N TYR A 200 6.01 2.58 2.98
CA TYR A 200 7.01 1.52 3.09
C TYR A 200 7.87 1.68 4.34
N LEU A 201 8.35 2.90 4.60
CA LEU A 201 9.22 3.23 5.72
C LEU A 201 8.51 3.11 7.08
N THR A 202 7.18 3.17 7.10
CA THR A 202 6.36 3.03 8.32
C THR A 202 5.51 1.76 8.34
N ARG A 203 5.74 0.81 7.42
CA ARG A 203 4.92 -0.43 7.31
C ARG A 203 4.94 -1.30 8.57
N GLY A 204 5.96 -1.14 9.41
CA GLY A 204 6.14 -1.89 10.65
C GLY A 204 5.03 -1.68 11.68
N TYR A 205 4.25 -0.59 11.58
CA TYR A 205 3.06 -0.39 12.42
C TYR A 205 1.92 -1.37 12.11
N HIS A 206 1.88 -1.91 10.89
CA HIS A 206 0.83 -2.81 10.43
C HIS A 206 1.26 -4.28 10.43
N GLN A 207 2.34 -4.60 11.13
CA GLN A 207 2.88 -5.96 11.23
C GLN A 207 2.81 -6.43 12.69
N ASP A 208 2.28 -7.64 12.90
CA ASP A 208 2.35 -8.32 14.18
C ASP A 208 3.66 -9.10 14.30
N VAL A 209 4.49 -8.70 15.26
CA VAL A 209 5.76 -9.36 15.53
C VAL A 209 5.57 -10.78 16.09
N LYS A 210 4.48 -11.03 16.82
CA LYS A 210 4.18 -12.35 17.39
C LYS A 210 3.90 -13.35 16.28
N GLU A 211 3.14 -12.96 15.27
CA GLU A 211 2.92 -13.81 14.08
C GLU A 211 4.24 -14.10 13.35
N VAL A 212 5.13 -13.12 13.22
CA VAL A 212 6.45 -13.31 12.58
C VAL A 212 7.28 -14.36 13.31
N ILE A 213 7.25 -14.35 14.66
CA ILE A 213 8.00 -15.26 15.52
C ILE A 213 7.37 -16.65 15.53
N ASN A 214 6.06 -16.75 15.81
CA ASN A 214 5.35 -18.01 15.98
C ASN A 214 5.37 -18.89 14.72
N GLN A 215 5.44 -18.28 13.54
CA GLN A 215 5.52 -19.02 12.27
C GLN A 215 6.86 -19.74 12.02
N ALA A 216 7.86 -19.59 12.90
CA ALA A 216 9.18 -20.19 12.70
C ALA A 216 9.93 -20.44 14.02
N MET A 217 9.19 -20.85 15.05
CA MET A 217 9.76 -21.47 16.25
C MET A 217 9.90 -22.97 16.01
N PHE A 218 11.02 -23.53 16.43
CA PHE A 218 11.33 -24.95 16.30
C PHE A 218 11.82 -25.48 17.65
N GLU A 219 11.35 -26.66 18.04
CA GLU A 219 11.92 -27.37 19.19
C GLU A 219 13.39 -27.68 18.94
N SER A 220 14.22 -27.49 19.96
CA SER A 220 15.67 -27.74 19.88
C SER A 220 16.28 -27.90 21.27
N ASP A 221 17.20 -28.85 21.38
CA ASP A 221 18.01 -29.07 22.59
C ASP A 221 19.23 -28.13 22.67
N ALA A 222 19.32 -27.11 21.81
CA ALA A 222 20.43 -26.16 21.82
C ALA A 222 20.41 -25.32 23.11
N GLU A 223 21.53 -25.31 23.84
CA GLU A 223 21.65 -24.56 25.10
C GLU A 223 22.63 -23.38 25.02
N ASP A 224 23.41 -23.30 23.94
CA ASP A 224 24.43 -22.28 23.73
C ASP A 224 23.87 -20.99 23.12
N MET A 225 24.65 -19.91 23.19
CA MET A 225 24.29 -18.62 22.61
C MET A 225 24.13 -18.71 21.09
N VAL A 226 22.98 -18.26 20.59
CA VAL A 226 22.74 -18.03 19.17
C VAL A 226 22.86 -16.53 18.90
N LEU A 227 23.75 -16.13 18.00
CA LEU A 227 23.99 -14.74 17.62
C LEU A 227 23.83 -14.55 16.10
N LEU A 228 22.95 -13.64 15.71
CA LEU A 228 22.95 -13.05 14.38
C LEU A 228 23.50 -11.62 14.45
N ARG A 229 24.67 -11.40 13.85
CA ARG A 229 25.37 -10.11 13.82
C ARG A 229 25.33 -9.47 12.44
N ASN A 230 25.53 -8.15 12.39
CA ASN A 230 25.56 -7.35 11.16
C ASN A 230 24.22 -7.34 10.40
N ILE A 231 23.10 -7.28 11.12
CA ILE A 231 21.79 -7.07 10.52
C ILE A 231 21.68 -5.60 10.12
N GLU A 232 21.68 -5.27 8.83
CA GLU A 232 21.44 -3.89 8.41
C GLU A 232 20.03 -3.46 8.79
N PHE A 233 19.91 -2.26 9.37
CA PHE A 233 18.61 -1.66 9.65
C PHE A 233 18.54 -0.22 9.12
N TYR A 234 17.33 0.18 8.75
CA TYR A 234 17.00 1.54 8.36
C TYR A 234 15.74 1.96 9.11
N SER A 235 15.80 3.10 9.78
CA SER A 235 14.68 3.65 10.54
C SER A 235 14.57 5.16 10.34
N MET A 236 13.48 5.73 10.84
CA MET A 236 13.16 7.16 10.71
C MET A 236 13.14 7.80 12.09
N CYS A 237 13.93 8.85 12.29
CA CYS A 237 13.95 9.58 13.56
C CYS A 237 12.61 10.30 13.76
N GLU A 238 11.89 9.99 14.83
CA GLU A 238 10.56 10.55 15.09
C GLU A 238 10.57 12.08 15.28
N HIS A 239 11.70 12.65 15.70
CA HIS A 239 11.83 14.09 15.94
C HIS A 239 11.96 14.93 14.66
N HIS A 240 12.49 14.34 13.59
CA HIS A 240 12.89 15.10 12.40
C HIS A 240 12.42 14.48 11.08
N LEU A 241 11.85 13.27 11.12
CA LEU A 241 11.52 12.47 9.94
C LEU A 241 12.73 12.29 9.00
N LEU A 242 13.94 12.25 9.57
CA LEU A 242 15.18 11.96 8.86
C LEU A 242 15.67 10.55 9.17
N PRO A 243 16.22 9.82 8.19
CA PRO A 243 16.73 8.48 8.42
C PRO A 243 17.84 8.40 9.48
N PHE A 244 17.83 7.31 10.24
CA PHE A 244 19.01 6.79 10.91
C PHE A 244 19.14 5.30 10.59
N TYR A 245 20.34 4.84 10.37
CA TYR A 245 20.61 3.50 9.84
C TYR A 245 21.94 2.97 10.36
N GLY A 246 22.13 1.66 10.28
CA GLY A 246 23.36 1.02 10.72
C GLY A 246 23.20 -0.48 10.86
N LYS A 247 23.78 -1.05 11.91
CA LYS A 247 23.80 -2.49 12.16
C LYS A 247 23.22 -2.85 13.51
N ALA A 248 22.45 -3.93 13.54
CA ALA A 248 22.00 -4.60 14.74
C ALA A 248 22.71 -5.95 14.91
N HIS A 249 22.91 -6.32 16.17
CA HIS A 249 23.45 -7.58 16.61
C HIS A 249 22.48 -8.15 17.64
N VAL A 250 21.90 -9.30 17.36
CA VAL A 250 20.85 -9.90 18.15
C VAL A 250 21.28 -11.29 18.57
N ALA A 251 21.35 -11.52 19.88
CA ALA A 251 21.67 -12.79 20.49
C ALA A 251 20.59 -13.23 21.47
N TYR A 252 20.43 -14.54 21.61
CA TYR A 252 19.63 -15.14 22.67
C TYR A 252 20.24 -16.47 23.10
N ILE A 253 19.86 -16.94 24.30
CA ILE A 253 20.19 -18.28 24.78
C ILE A 253 18.89 -19.08 24.83
N PRO A 254 18.72 -20.13 24.01
CA PRO A 254 17.46 -20.85 23.88
C PRO A 254 17.00 -21.51 25.19
N ASP A 255 15.68 -21.74 25.29
CA ASP A 255 15.07 -22.61 26.30
C ASP A 255 14.02 -23.51 25.61
N GLY A 256 14.47 -24.68 25.14
CA GLY A 256 13.64 -25.63 24.40
C GLY A 256 13.26 -25.23 22.97
N HIS A 257 13.36 -23.95 22.61
CA HIS A 257 12.99 -23.44 21.29
C HIS A 257 14.06 -22.55 20.66
N VAL A 258 14.26 -22.72 19.36
CA VAL A 258 15.06 -21.82 18.52
C VAL A 258 14.19 -21.15 17.47
N ILE A 259 14.61 -19.98 17.00
CA ILE A 259 13.93 -19.23 15.95
C ILE A 259 14.75 -19.28 14.65
N GLY A 260 14.07 -19.38 13.51
CA GLY A 260 14.73 -19.30 12.20
C GLY A 260 15.54 -18.01 12.03
N LEU A 261 16.79 -18.09 11.56
CA LEU A 261 17.72 -16.96 11.46
C LEU A 261 17.12 -15.75 10.73
N SER A 262 16.39 -15.98 9.64
CA SER A 262 15.76 -14.90 8.85
C SER A 262 14.71 -14.10 9.62
N LYS A 263 14.17 -14.65 10.72
CA LYS A 263 13.18 -13.96 11.56
C LYS A 263 13.80 -12.93 12.49
N LEU A 264 15.02 -13.13 12.97
CA LEU A 264 15.73 -12.11 13.76
C LEU A 264 15.90 -10.81 12.95
N ALA A 265 16.25 -10.94 11.66
CA ALA A 265 16.29 -9.80 10.74
C ALA A 265 14.88 -9.21 10.53
N ARG A 266 13.86 -10.06 10.31
CA ARG A 266 12.49 -9.58 10.09
C ARG A 266 11.88 -8.85 11.30
N ILE A 267 12.17 -9.30 12.52
CA ILE A 267 11.77 -8.62 13.78
C ILE A 267 12.43 -7.24 13.86
N THR A 268 13.71 -7.17 13.52
CA THR A 268 14.45 -5.90 13.44
C THR A 268 13.78 -4.95 12.43
N ASP A 269 13.35 -5.45 11.27
CA ASP A 269 12.59 -4.68 10.26
C ASP A 269 11.22 -4.22 10.76
N VAL A 270 10.46 -5.07 11.46
CA VAL A 270 9.12 -4.71 11.99
C VAL A 270 9.20 -3.47 12.90
N PHE A 271 10.22 -3.38 13.75
CA PHE A 271 10.39 -2.23 14.63
C PHE A 271 11.11 -1.07 13.98
N SER A 272 12.09 -1.30 13.10
CA SER A 272 12.85 -0.23 12.45
C SER A 272 12.04 0.50 11.38
N ARG A 273 11.08 -0.16 10.73
CA ARG A 273 10.13 0.46 9.77
C ARG A 273 8.98 1.20 10.47
N ARG A 274 9.35 2.08 11.40
CA ARG A 274 8.47 2.96 12.21
C ARG A 274 9.18 4.30 12.42
N LEU A 275 8.46 5.28 12.95
CA LEU A 275 9.09 6.45 13.56
C LEU A 275 9.65 6.04 14.92
N GLN A 276 10.92 6.34 15.17
CA GLN A 276 11.68 5.79 16.29
C GLN A 276 12.68 6.76 16.91
N ILE A 277 13.09 6.38 18.12
CA ILE A 277 14.41 6.69 18.71
C ILE A 277 15.19 5.38 18.85
N GLN A 278 16.54 5.42 18.72
CA GLN A 278 17.35 4.21 18.64
C GLN A 278 17.27 3.36 19.92
N GLU A 279 17.20 4.00 21.09
CA GLU A 279 17.06 3.34 22.38
C GLU A 279 15.78 2.52 22.47
N ARG A 280 14.66 3.08 22.00
CA ARG A 280 13.35 2.40 22.00
C ARG A 280 13.37 1.23 21.04
N LEU A 281 13.90 1.43 19.83
CA LEU A 281 14.06 0.38 18.83
C LEU A 281 14.86 -0.81 19.39
N THR A 282 16.00 -0.55 20.03
CA THR A 282 16.84 -1.60 20.65
C THR A 282 16.09 -2.36 21.74
N ASN A 283 15.34 -1.67 22.61
CA ASN A 283 14.57 -2.33 23.67
C ASN A 283 13.41 -3.15 23.11
N GLN A 284 12.65 -2.62 22.14
CA GLN A 284 11.51 -3.32 21.54
C GLN A 284 11.90 -4.66 20.91
N ILE A 285 13.06 -4.72 20.23
CA ILE A 285 13.57 -5.98 19.67
C ILE A 285 13.87 -6.98 20.81
N ALA A 286 14.56 -6.53 21.87
CA ALA A 286 14.93 -7.39 22.99
C ALA A 286 13.70 -7.90 23.77
N ASP A 287 12.76 -7.01 24.05
CA ASP A 287 11.54 -7.32 24.80
C ASP A 287 10.63 -8.25 24.00
N SER A 288 10.45 -8.00 22.70
CA SER A 288 9.63 -8.86 21.83
C SER A 288 10.17 -10.29 21.73
N LEU A 289 11.48 -10.46 21.66
CA LEU A 289 12.11 -11.79 21.68
C LEU A 289 11.94 -12.46 23.03
N MET A 290 12.15 -11.71 24.12
CA MET A 290 11.96 -12.24 25.47
C MET A 290 10.52 -12.72 25.70
N GLU A 291 9.52 -11.96 25.23
CA GLU A 291 8.10 -12.28 25.39
C GLU A 291 7.60 -13.42 24.50
N SER A 292 8.13 -13.58 23.28
CA SER A 292 7.56 -14.51 22.31
C SER A 292 8.34 -15.82 22.20
N LEU A 293 9.66 -15.78 22.38
CA LEU A 293 10.52 -16.96 22.32
C LEU A 293 10.76 -17.57 23.71
N GLU A 294 10.49 -16.81 24.77
CA GLU A 294 10.75 -17.18 26.18
C GLU A 294 12.15 -17.78 26.42
N PRO A 295 13.24 -17.18 25.88
CA PRO A 295 14.58 -17.72 26.02
C PRO A 295 15.13 -17.51 27.44
N LYS A 296 16.22 -18.21 27.79
CA LYS A 296 16.97 -17.98 29.05
C LYS A 296 17.49 -16.54 29.15
N GLY A 297 17.75 -15.89 28.00
CA GLY A 297 18.07 -14.47 27.93
C GLY A 297 18.23 -13.95 26.51
N VAL A 298 18.21 -12.62 26.36
CA VAL A 298 18.37 -11.90 25.08
C VAL A 298 19.37 -10.77 25.25
N ALA A 299 20.18 -10.52 24.22
CA ALA A 299 21.00 -9.33 24.09
C ALA A 299 20.84 -8.73 22.68
N VAL A 300 20.61 -7.41 22.63
CA VAL A 300 20.59 -6.63 21.40
C VAL A 300 21.59 -5.50 21.55
N ALA A 301 22.47 -5.33 20.56
CA ALA A 301 23.32 -4.15 20.41
C ALA A 301 23.09 -3.55 19.02
N MET A 302 23.00 -2.24 18.94
CA MET A 302 22.81 -1.52 17.69
C MET A 302 23.80 -0.37 17.61
N GLU A 303 24.44 -0.24 16.45
CA GLU A 303 25.23 0.94 16.08
C GLU A 303 24.53 1.63 14.91
N GLY A 304 24.28 2.94 15.04
CA GLY A 304 23.58 3.72 14.04
C GLY A 304 24.23 5.08 13.79
N VAL A 305 24.14 5.54 12.55
CA VAL A 305 24.41 6.93 12.15
C VAL A 305 23.09 7.66 11.93
N HIS A 306 23.02 8.92 12.37
CA HIS A 306 21.79 9.70 12.39
C HIS A 306 21.88 10.88 11.44
N LEU A 307 21.12 10.88 10.35
CA LEU A 307 21.20 11.98 9.38
C LEU A 307 20.82 13.33 10.00
N CYS A 308 19.96 13.34 11.01
CA CYS A 308 19.64 14.56 11.76
C CYS A 308 20.85 15.20 12.49
N MET A 309 21.95 14.47 12.70
CA MET A 309 23.22 14.98 13.23
C MET A 309 24.31 15.19 12.17
N LEU A 310 24.20 14.52 11.02
CA LEU A 310 25.23 14.54 9.97
C LEU A 310 24.99 15.65 8.95
N MET A 311 23.77 15.76 8.41
CA MET A 311 23.45 16.67 7.30
C MET A 311 22.83 18.00 7.74
N ARG A 312 22.58 18.16 9.05
CA ARG A 312 22.05 19.39 9.66
C ARG A 312 22.43 19.49 11.13
N GLY A 313 22.13 20.62 11.74
CA GLY A 313 22.30 20.82 13.18
C GLY A 313 23.78 20.92 13.55
N VAL A 314 24.31 19.88 14.22
CA VAL A 314 25.71 19.86 14.71
C VAL A 314 26.73 19.35 13.69
N GLU A 315 26.25 18.72 12.61
CA GLU A 315 27.00 18.31 11.42
C GLU A 315 28.26 17.47 11.70
N LYS A 316 28.15 16.47 12.59
CA LYS A 316 29.26 15.57 12.97
C LYS A 316 29.32 14.36 12.06
N GLN A 317 30.27 14.39 11.12
CA GLN A 317 30.38 13.42 10.02
C GLN A 317 30.82 12.01 10.43
N THR A 318 31.49 11.89 11.58
CA THR A 318 32.07 10.62 12.06
C THR A 318 31.37 10.08 13.30
N SER A 319 30.28 10.71 13.73
CA SER A 319 29.58 10.29 14.95
C SER A 319 28.70 9.08 14.65
N SER A 320 28.86 8.01 15.43
CA SER A 320 27.90 6.92 15.55
C SER A 320 27.34 6.86 16.97
N MET A 321 26.17 6.27 17.11
CA MET A 321 25.51 6.03 18.38
C MET A 321 25.38 4.53 18.59
N VAL A 322 25.83 4.06 19.76
CA VAL A 322 25.68 2.67 20.18
C VAL A 322 24.63 2.57 21.28
N THR A 323 23.69 1.66 21.13
CA THR A 323 22.67 1.32 22.13
C THR A 323 22.68 -0.19 22.39
N SER A 324 22.35 -0.60 23.60
CA SER A 324 22.22 -2.03 23.93
C SER A 324 21.08 -2.29 24.89
N ALA A 325 20.39 -3.42 24.72
CA ALA A 325 19.37 -3.92 25.63
C ALA A 325 19.64 -5.40 25.96
N VAL A 326 19.69 -5.73 27.24
CA VAL A 326 19.90 -7.11 27.73
C VAL A 326 18.77 -7.54 28.66
N ARG A 327 18.39 -8.82 28.59
CA ARG A 327 17.33 -9.48 29.37
C ARG A 327 17.79 -10.87 29.82
N GLY A 328 17.13 -11.43 30.83
CA GLY A 328 17.42 -12.77 31.34
C GLY A 328 18.89 -12.96 31.74
N SER A 329 19.47 -14.09 31.32
CA SER A 329 20.86 -14.49 31.61
C SER A 329 21.91 -13.44 31.22
N PHE A 330 21.72 -12.69 30.13
CA PHE A 330 22.64 -11.60 29.74
C PHE A 330 22.66 -10.43 30.73
N ARG A 331 21.56 -10.24 31.48
CA ARG A 331 21.45 -9.22 32.52
C ARG A 331 22.06 -9.70 33.83
N THR A 332 21.85 -10.97 34.19
CA THR A 332 22.25 -11.54 35.48
C THR A 332 23.67 -12.09 35.51
N ASP A 333 24.21 -12.58 34.37
CA ASP A 333 25.58 -13.08 34.27
C ASP A 333 26.46 -12.14 33.42
N ALA A 334 27.47 -11.56 34.05
CA ALA A 334 28.44 -10.69 33.39
C ALA A 334 29.33 -11.43 32.38
N ARG A 335 29.57 -12.74 32.56
CA ARG A 335 30.40 -13.55 31.68
C ARG A 335 29.71 -13.79 30.34
N THR A 336 28.43 -14.16 30.37
CA THR A 336 27.58 -14.29 29.18
C THR A 336 27.51 -12.98 28.39
N ARG A 337 27.37 -11.85 29.08
CA ARG A 337 27.39 -10.54 28.42
C ARG A 337 28.76 -10.21 27.82
N ALA A 338 29.85 -10.55 28.52
CA ALA A 338 31.20 -10.33 28.01
C ALA A 338 31.49 -11.17 26.76
N GLU A 339 31.01 -12.41 26.72
CA GLU A 339 31.09 -13.28 25.54
C GLU A 339 30.39 -12.66 24.31
N PHE A 340 29.15 -12.20 24.48
CA PHE A 340 28.43 -11.49 23.41
C PHE A 340 29.17 -10.24 22.92
N MET A 341 29.65 -9.41 23.85
CA MET A 341 30.42 -8.23 23.51
C MET A 341 31.71 -8.59 22.76
N GLY A 342 32.37 -9.69 23.15
CA GLY A 342 33.52 -10.24 22.44
C GLY A 342 33.20 -10.60 21.00
N PHE A 343 32.06 -11.24 20.72
CA PHE A 343 31.69 -11.60 19.34
C PHE A 343 31.34 -10.42 18.43
N ILE A 344 30.82 -9.32 18.98
CA ILE A 344 30.39 -8.17 18.17
C ILE A 344 31.49 -7.14 17.95
N TYR A 345 32.49 -7.05 18.84
CA TYR A 345 33.61 -6.09 18.75
C TYR A 345 34.96 -6.72 18.38
N HIS A 346 35.03 -8.03 18.16
CA HIS A 346 36.20 -8.64 17.51
C HIS A 346 36.15 -8.40 16.00
N GLU A 347 36.99 -7.48 15.53
CA GLU A 347 37.49 -7.43 14.15
C GLU A 347 38.88 -8.08 14.05
#